data_AF-A0AAD8GTE7-F1
#
_entry.id   AF-A0AAD8GTE7-F1
#
_cell.length_a   1.000
_cell.length_b   1.000
_cell.length_c   1.000
_cell.angle_alpha   90.00
_cell.angle_beta   90.00
_cell.angle_gamma   90.00
#
_symmetry.space_group_name_H-M   'P 1'
#
loop_
_entity.id
_entity.type
_entity.pdbx_description
1 polymer ?
#
loop_
_entity_poly.entity_id
_entity_poly.type
_entity_poly.pdbx_seq_one_letter_code
_entity_poly.pdbx_strand_id
1 'polypeptide(L)'
;MSPVLDYEGLAAMIFSELDGDEYVLSLRTFNGDSWTKKFNLQLDHQKIKQVYLYLGVGQFVAGDKNGENIIYDHRKKQTKKLPLSSDKCLDMYTESLVSMRNVATQ
;
A
#
# COMPACT_ATOMS: atom_id res chain seq x y z
N MET A 1 -0.91 12.89 9.89
CA MET A 1 -1.74 11.69 10.02
C MET A 1 -1.12 10.58 9.18
N SER A 2 -0.97 9.38 9.75
CA SER A 2 -0.49 8.20 9.03
C SER A 2 -1.66 7.47 8.37
N PRO A 3 -1.56 7.01 7.11
CA PRO A 3 -2.64 6.30 6.43
C PRO A 3 -2.73 4.85 6.94
N VAL A 4 -3.94 4.41 7.29
CA VAL A 4 -4.28 3.01 7.60
C VAL A 4 -4.51 2.27 6.29
N LEU A 5 -3.89 1.10 6.12
CA LEU A 5 -4.00 0.25 4.95
C LEU A 5 -4.78 -1.03 5.29
N ASP A 6 -5.61 -1.48 4.36
CA ASP A 6 -6.22 -2.82 4.44
C ASP A 6 -5.17 -3.89 4.11
N TYR A 7 -5.13 -4.95 4.93
CA TYR A 7 -4.16 -6.05 4.88
C TYR A 7 -4.86 -7.37 5.27
N GLU A 8 -4.40 -8.53 4.79
CA GLU A 8 -4.92 -9.88 5.16
C GLU A 8 -4.59 -10.31 6.61
N GLY A 9 -4.50 -9.34 7.52
CA GLY A 9 -4.24 -9.48 8.96
C GLY A 9 -4.91 -8.31 9.68
N LEU A 10 -4.94 -8.32 11.02
CA LEU A 10 -5.82 -7.43 11.80
C LEU A 10 -5.70 -5.93 11.46
N ALA A 11 -4.52 -5.42 11.08
CA ALA A 11 -4.34 -4.13 10.41
C ALA A 11 -2.92 -3.96 9.83
N ALA A 12 -2.73 -3.06 8.86
CA ALA A 12 -1.41 -2.54 8.49
C ALA A 12 -1.42 -1.01 8.37
N MET A 13 -0.28 -0.37 8.62
CA MET A 13 -0.15 1.08 8.57
C MET A 13 1.26 1.48 8.14
N ILE A 14 1.38 2.58 7.40
CA ILE A 14 2.67 3.17 7.07
C ILE A 14 2.96 4.31 8.04
N PHE A 15 4.10 4.21 8.72
CA PHE A 15 4.59 5.26 9.62
C PHE A 15 5.78 5.97 8.99
N SER A 16 5.83 7.29 9.10
CA SER A 16 7.09 8.03 8.94
C SER A 16 7.90 7.85 10.22
N GLU A 17 9.10 7.32 10.08
CA GLU A 17 10.00 7.00 11.18
C GLU A 17 11.38 7.58 10.90
N LEU A 18 12.12 7.93 11.95
CA LEU A 18 13.54 8.23 11.82
C LEU A 18 14.32 6.91 11.76
N ASP A 19 15.21 6.79 10.77
CA ASP A 19 16.20 5.73 10.65
C ASP A 19 17.58 6.38 10.53
N GLY A 20 18.25 6.53 11.68
CA GLY A 20 19.37 7.46 11.83
C GLY A 20 18.90 8.91 11.69
N ASP A 21 19.51 9.65 10.76
CA ASP A 21 19.21 11.07 10.50
C ASP A 21 18.19 11.27 9.36
N GLU A 22 17.66 10.18 8.76
CA GLU A 22 16.73 10.25 7.63
C GLU A 22 15.32 9.80 8.02
N TYR A 23 14.30 10.45 7.44
CA TYR A 23 12.92 9.98 7.54
C TYR A 23 12.65 8.89 6.52
N VAL A 24 12.24 7.71 7.00
CA VAL A 24 11.84 6.57 6.19
C VAL A 24 10.37 6.25 6.39
N LEU A 25 9.72 5.72 5.36
CA LEU A 25 8.37 5.19 5.47
C LEU A 25 8.44 3.71 5.80
N SER A 26 7.92 3.31 6.95
CA SER A 26 7.96 1.92 7.43
C SER A 26 6.58 1.29 7.36
N LEU A 27 6.48 0.13 6.74
CA LEU A 27 5.28 -0.70 6.85
C LEU A 27 5.28 -1.42 8.20
N ARG A 28 4.25 -1.18 9.00
CA ARG A 28 3.97 -1.95 10.23
C ARG A 28 2.68 -2.72 10.08
N THR A 29 2.66 -3.90 10.68
CA THR A 29 1.47 -4.76 10.76
C THR A 29 1.09 -4.99 12.22
N PHE A 30 -0.20 -5.00 12.51
CA PHE A 30 -0.75 -5.31 13.81
C PHE A 30 -1.19 -6.78 13.87
N ASN A 31 -0.75 -7.50 14.90
CA ASN A 31 -1.09 -8.91 15.10
C ASN A 31 -2.17 -9.17 16.17
N GLY A 32 -2.80 -8.11 16.71
CA GLY A 32 -3.78 -8.21 17.79
C GLY A 32 -3.27 -7.67 19.12
N ASP A 33 -1.95 -7.72 19.33
CA ASP A 33 -1.32 -7.28 20.60
C ASP A 33 -0.32 -6.15 20.38
N SER A 34 0.40 -6.15 19.26
CA SER A 34 1.50 -5.22 19.01
C SER A 34 1.70 -4.88 17.53
N TRP A 35 2.27 -3.70 17.29
CA TRP A 35 2.74 -3.30 15.96
C TRP A 35 4.14 -3.84 15.70
N THR A 36 4.29 -4.64 14.66
CA THR A 36 5.58 -5.16 14.21
C THR A 36 6.03 -4.46 12.92
N LYS A 37 7.26 -3.95 12.90
CA LYS A 37 7.88 -3.41 11.68
C LYS A 37 8.21 -4.55 10.73
N LYS A 38 7.76 -4.43 9.48
CA LYS A 38 8.04 -5.42 8.42
C LYS A 38 9.24 -5.02 7.58
N PHE A 39 9.22 -3.81 7.01
CA PHE A 39 10.30 -3.27 6.20
C PHE A 39 10.15 -1.76 5.99
N ASN A 40 11.26 -1.12 5.61
CA ASN A 40 11.26 0.25 5.11
C ASN A 40 10.92 0.26 3.62
N LEU A 41 10.02 1.15 3.22
CA LEU A 41 9.70 1.44 1.83
C LEU A 41 10.80 2.33 1.26
N GLN A 42 11.56 1.79 0.30
CA GLN A 42 12.48 2.58 -0.52
C GLN A 42 11.70 3.24 -1.66
N LEU A 43 11.00 4.32 -1.31
CA LEU A 43 10.26 5.10 -2.31
C LEU A 43 11.22 6.02 -3.05
N ASP A 44 11.15 5.99 -4.37
CA ASP A 44 11.71 7.07 -5.18
C ASP A 44 10.81 8.28 -5.02
N HIS A 45 11.15 9.19 -4.10
CA HIS A 45 10.38 10.40 -3.81
C HIS A 45 10.19 11.32 -5.03
N GLN A 46 11.00 11.17 -6.08
CA GLN A 46 10.79 11.89 -7.34
C GLN A 46 9.66 11.32 -8.18
N LYS A 47 9.19 10.10 -7.84
CA LYS A 47 8.13 9.38 -8.55
C LYS A 47 6.92 9.11 -7.66
N ILE A 48 7.08 8.85 -6.37
CA ILE A 48 6.01 8.45 -5.46
C ILE A 48 5.87 9.48 -4.34
N LYS A 49 4.69 10.10 -4.26
CA LYS A 49 4.36 11.11 -3.25
C LYS A 49 3.67 10.49 -2.03
N GLN A 50 2.79 9.52 -2.26
CA GLN A 50 1.98 8.90 -1.21
C GLN A 50 1.64 7.46 -1.52
N VAL A 51 1.38 6.65 -0.49
CA VAL A 51 0.98 5.26 -0.59
C VAL A 51 -0.38 5.10 0.09
N TYR A 52 -1.33 4.45 -0.57
CA TYR A 52 -2.72 4.36 -0.12
C TYR A 52 -3.17 2.95 0.23
N LEU A 53 -2.59 1.92 -0.41
CA LEU A 53 -3.02 0.54 -0.21
C LEU A 53 -1.87 -0.44 -0.39
N TYR A 54 -1.90 -1.56 0.34
CA TYR A 54 -1.04 -2.71 0.12
C TYR A 54 -1.84 -3.87 -0.49
N LEU A 55 -1.43 -4.34 -1.67
CA LEU A 55 -2.14 -5.36 -2.45
C LEU A 55 -1.66 -6.79 -2.16
N GLY A 56 -0.78 -6.99 -1.18
CA GLY A 56 -0.08 -8.27 -1.01
C GLY A 56 1.20 -8.34 -1.84
N VAL A 57 2.00 -9.40 -1.61
CA VAL A 57 3.22 -9.77 -2.36
C VAL A 57 4.27 -8.67 -2.58
N GLY A 58 4.21 -7.56 -1.84
CA GLY A 58 5.11 -6.41 -1.99
C GLY A 58 4.62 -5.33 -2.96
N GLN A 59 3.34 -5.37 -3.36
CA GLN A 59 2.73 -4.39 -4.25
C GLN A 59 1.87 -3.39 -3.49
N PHE A 60 1.87 -2.15 -3.97
CA PHE A 60 1.19 -1.03 -3.33
C PHE A 60 0.44 -0.19 -4.37
N VAL A 61 -0.73 0.34 -4.00
CA VAL A 61 -1.34 1.46 -4.71
C VAL A 61 -0.76 2.74 -4.14
N ALA A 62 -0.25 3.59 -5.01
CA ALA A 62 0.45 4.82 -4.65
C ALA A 62 0.07 5.96 -5.58
N GLY A 63 0.26 7.20 -5.11
CA GLY A 63 0.09 8.41 -5.89
C GLY A 63 1.46 8.91 -6.34
N ASP A 64 1.59 9.18 -7.63
CA ASP A 64 2.79 9.79 -8.18
C ASP A 64 2.86 11.31 -7.85
N LYS A 65 3.95 11.97 -8.23
CA LYS A 65 4.11 13.42 -8.00
C LYS A 65 3.09 14.29 -8.76
N ASN A 66 2.52 13.77 -9.83
CA ASN A 66 1.51 14.44 -10.65
C ASN A 66 0.09 14.18 -10.13
N GLY A 67 -0.06 13.37 -9.07
CA GLY A 67 -1.35 12.97 -8.51
C GLY A 67 -1.99 11.78 -9.23
N GLU A 68 -1.29 11.12 -10.16
CA GLU A 68 -1.79 9.91 -10.81
C GLU A 68 -1.64 8.69 -9.91
N ASN A 69 -2.63 7.81 -9.93
CA ASN A 69 -2.54 6.52 -9.25
C ASN A 69 -1.66 5.54 -10.04
N ILE A 70 -0.76 4.87 -9.33
CA ILE A 70 0.18 3.89 -9.87
C ILE A 70 0.22 2.66 -8.97
N ILE A 71 0.64 1.53 -9.54
CA ILE A 71 1.07 0.35 -8.76
C ILE A 71 2.59 0.46 -8.59
N TYR A 72 3.05 0.43 -7.34
CA TYR A 72 4.45 0.30 -6.98
C TYR A 72 4.75 -1.13 -6.53
N ASP A 73 5.67 -1.80 -7.20
CA ASP A 73 6.23 -3.10 -6.81
C ASP A 73 7.54 -2.86 -6.05
N HIS A 74 7.50 -3.04 -4.74
CA HIS A 74 8.65 -2.80 -3.87
C HIS A 74 9.80 -3.77 -4.15
N ARG A 75 9.49 -5.04 -4.45
CA ARG A 75 10.51 -6.07 -4.71
C ARG A 75 11.29 -5.77 -5.99
N LYS A 76 10.59 -5.28 -7.01
CA LYS A 76 11.18 -4.92 -8.31
C LYS A 76 11.66 -3.47 -8.37
N LYS A 77 11.29 -2.64 -7.40
CA LYS A 77 11.50 -1.18 -7.40
C LYS A 77 10.96 -0.52 -8.68
N GLN A 78 9.78 -0.96 -9.13
CA GLN A 78 9.16 -0.50 -10.37
C GLN A 78 7.78 0.10 -10.11
N THR A 79 7.41 1.06 -10.95
CA THR A 79 6.06 1.63 -10.97
C THR A 79 5.39 1.33 -12.30
N LYS A 80 4.08 1.07 -12.25
CA LYS A 80 3.22 0.93 -13.43
C LYS A 80 2.03 1.85 -13.28
N LYS A 81 1.67 2.56 -14.35
CA LYS A 81 0.44 3.35 -14.37
C LYS A 81 -0.77 2.44 -14.21
N LEU A 82 -1.73 2.87 -13.41
CA LEU A 82 -3.03 2.23 -13.36
C LEU A 82 -3.85 2.73 -14.56
N PRO A 83 -4.39 1.84 -15.42
CA PRO A 83 -5.16 2.24 -16.61
C PRO A 83 -6.59 2.69 -16.29
N LEU A 84 -6.93 2.97 -15.03
CA LEU A 84 -8.26 3.37 -14.58
C LEU A 84 -8.21 4.71 -13.85
N SER A 85 -9.26 5.52 -14.02
CA SER A 85 -9.45 6.76 -13.24
C SER A 85 -9.37 6.45 -11.74
N SER A 86 -8.69 7.32 -11.00
CA SER A 86 -8.29 7.15 -9.60
C SER A 86 -9.38 6.58 -8.69
N ASP A 87 -10.60 7.06 -8.87
CA ASP A 87 -11.72 6.85 -7.94
C ASP A 87 -12.26 5.42 -8.07
N LYS A 88 -12.50 4.97 -9.31
CA LYS A 88 -12.96 3.59 -9.59
C LYS A 88 -11.96 2.53 -9.19
N CYS A 89 -10.67 2.87 -9.17
CA CYS A 89 -9.63 1.91 -8.86
C CYS A 89 -9.56 1.64 -7.35
N LEU A 90 -9.67 2.68 -6.52
CA LEU A 90 -9.65 2.51 -5.07
C LEU A 90 -10.87 1.73 -4.61
N ASP A 91 -12.05 2.08 -5.14
CA ASP A 91 -13.31 1.38 -4.88
C ASP A 91 -13.22 -0.11 -5.26
N MET A 92 -12.66 -0.44 -6.44
CA MET A 92 -12.52 -1.83 -6.86
C MET A 92 -11.57 -2.64 -5.97
N TYR A 93 -10.50 -2.03 -5.45
CA TYR A 93 -9.57 -2.74 -4.56
C TYR A 93 -10.09 -2.85 -3.12
N THR A 94 -10.80 -1.85 -2.61
CA THR A 94 -11.47 -1.94 -1.30
C THR A 94 -12.60 -2.95 -1.35
N GLU A 95 -13.37 -3.01 -2.44
CA GLU A 95 -14.38 -4.05 -2.69
C GLU A 95 -13.74 -5.46 -2.80
N SER A 96 -12.60 -5.58 -3.50
CA SER A 96 -11.90 -6.87 -3.68
C SER A 96 -11.29 -7.42 -2.38
N LEU A 97 -10.97 -6.57 -1.41
CA LEU A 97 -10.47 -6.98 -0.08
C LEU A 97 -11.60 -7.46 0.84
N VAL A 98 -12.87 -7.15 0.53
CA VAL A 98 -14.03 -7.72 1.21
C VAL A 98 -14.56 -8.91 0.40
N SER A 99 -13.95 -10.08 0.67
CA SER A 99 -14.49 -11.42 0.40
C SER A 99 -14.53 -11.90 -1.07
N MET A 100 -13.44 -12.55 -1.51
CA MET A 100 -13.59 -13.77 -2.32
C MET A 100 -14.08 -14.92 -1.42
N ARG A 101 -15.37 -14.91 -1.09
CA ARG A 101 -16.08 -16.15 -0.72
C ARG A 101 -17.26 -16.33 -1.66
N ASN A 102 -17.08 -17.34 -2.51
CA ASN A 102 -18.09 -18.10 -3.24
C ASN A 102 -19.03 -17.29 -4.14
N VAL A 103 -18.76 -17.37 -5.44
CA VAL A 103 -19.80 -17.87 -6.34
C VAL A 103 -19.22 -19.03 -7.13
N ALA A 104 -19.48 -20.23 -6.62
CA ALA A 104 -19.42 -21.44 -7.41
C ALA A 104 -20.31 -21.25 -8.64
N THR A 105 -19.78 -21.61 -9.79
CA THR A 105 -20.53 -21.65 -11.05
C THR A 105 -21.56 -22.78 -10.96
N GLN A 106 -22.84 -22.44 -10.82
CA GLN A 106 -23.99 -23.08 -11.48
C GLN A 106 -25.30 -22.39 -11.08
#